data_AF-K9TRK5-F1
#
_entry.id   AF-K9TRK5-F1
#
_cell.length_a   1.000
_cell.length_b   1.000
_cell.length_c   1.000
_cell.angle_alpha   90.00
_cell.angle_beta   90.00
_cell.angle_gamma   90.00
#
_symmetry.space_group_name_H-M   'P 1'
#
loop_
_entity.id
_entity.type
_entity.pdbx_description
1 polymer ?
#
loop_
_entity_poly.entity_id
_entity_poly.type
_entity_poly.pdbx_seq_one_letter_code
_entity_poly.pdbx_strand_id
1 'polypeptide(L)'
;MYRKSQNTLGPEGAFELPFEGQLCEDNRWIVLSKLIPWSEFEAEYAQNFSEDMGAPAKSFRMALAALIIKEKLRISDRETVEQIQENPYLQYFIGRNSYQNEAPFDPSMMVHFRQRISSDMLQKINRRIVQTSLGFNPEEPSTKKLEEAEKPPGNRGRLLMDATVAPADIKYPTDVELLNQARKTTELIIDLLYKSLKDNLDKKPRTYRKNARKDYLNFAKKRKSSGKQRKEAVKKQLQYIKRNLGHIDKLIEQGASLELLSRRQYRNLLVSAEIYRQQDLMWSNNQKRIDNRIVSLTQPHVRPIVRGKAGSPTEFGAKLSVSCVEGYVLLEKISWESYNESGDFISQVEAYKELTGFYPESVHADKIYRTRVNRAWCKERGIRLSGPPLGRPRTQVSLQDKKQALEDERIRNEIEGKFGQGKRRFSLNRVMSKLSKTSETSINLTFLVLNLVKLLRQFYCLFLCQFFQTLIILCRSINFSYELKNRSKAMFIGAVRGASCSFTPPAFYNFFSKPYVRGEL
;
A
#
# COMPACT_ATOMS: atom_id res chain seq x y z
N MET A 1 -5.12 -39.02 19.87
CA MET A 1 -5.02 -40.14 18.90
C MET A 1 -5.79 -39.73 17.65
N TYR A 2 -5.11 -39.48 16.53
CA TYR A 2 -5.77 -39.17 15.26
C TYR A 2 -6.17 -40.49 14.58
N ARG A 3 -7.47 -40.76 14.44
CA ARG A 3 -7.95 -41.91 13.67
C ARG A 3 -7.84 -41.55 12.18
N LYS A 4 -7.02 -42.28 11.43
CA LYS A 4 -6.89 -42.09 9.99
C LYS A 4 -8.26 -42.35 9.34
N SER A 5 -8.86 -41.33 8.74
CA SER A 5 -10.05 -41.51 7.89
C SER A 5 -9.60 -42.15 6.57
N GLN A 6 -10.22 -43.26 6.19
CA GLN A 6 -10.13 -43.78 4.83
C GLN A 6 -11.02 -42.92 3.92
N ASN A 7 -10.56 -41.71 3.56
CA ASN A 7 -11.28 -40.84 2.64
C ASN A 7 -10.76 -41.07 1.23
N THR A 8 -11.40 -41.98 0.49
CA THR A 8 -11.47 -41.85 -0.97
C THR A 8 -12.47 -40.73 -1.27
N LEU A 9 -12.03 -39.64 -1.91
CA LEU A 9 -12.96 -38.64 -2.44
C LEU A 9 -14.00 -39.35 -3.31
N GLY A 10 -15.28 -39.11 -3.04
CA GLY A 10 -16.36 -39.60 -3.89
C GLY A 10 -16.29 -38.97 -5.30
N PRO A 11 -17.03 -39.50 -6.28
CA PRO A 11 -17.12 -38.89 -7.60
C PRO A 11 -17.61 -37.45 -7.51
N GLU A 12 -17.23 -36.58 -8.45
CA GLU A 12 -17.52 -35.13 -8.42
C GLU A 12 -19.01 -34.80 -8.20
N GLY A 13 -19.92 -35.62 -8.72
CA GLY A 13 -21.37 -35.47 -8.54
C GLY A 13 -21.91 -35.86 -7.16
N ALA A 14 -21.10 -36.47 -6.29
CA ALA A 14 -21.46 -36.78 -4.90
C ALA A 14 -21.17 -35.62 -3.94
N PHE A 15 -20.58 -34.52 -4.41
CA PHE A 15 -20.37 -33.32 -3.63
C PHE A 15 -21.66 -32.50 -3.59
N GLU A 16 -22.38 -32.58 -2.46
CA GLU A 16 -23.62 -31.82 -2.27
C GLU A 16 -23.33 -30.34 -2.05
N LEU A 17 -24.00 -29.49 -2.84
CA LEU A 17 -24.04 -28.04 -2.65
C LEU A 17 -25.43 -27.66 -2.10
N PRO A 18 -25.67 -27.74 -0.78
CA PRO A 18 -26.95 -27.36 -0.21
C PRO A 18 -27.24 -25.89 -0.54
N PHE A 19 -28.30 -25.66 -1.30
CA PHE A 19 -28.67 -24.32 -1.77
C PHE A 19 -29.51 -23.61 -0.70
N GLU A 20 -28.89 -22.72 0.07
CA GLU A 20 -29.58 -21.88 1.06
C GLU A 20 -30.32 -20.67 0.43
N GLY A 21 -30.13 -20.42 -0.87
CA GLY A 21 -30.85 -19.38 -1.64
C GLY A 21 -30.46 -17.92 -1.36
N GLN A 22 -29.76 -17.63 -0.27
CA GLN A 22 -29.34 -16.27 0.10
C GLN A 22 -27.85 -16.18 0.45
N LEU A 23 -27.24 -15.02 0.17
CA LEU A 23 -25.88 -14.74 0.61
C LEU A 23 -25.90 -14.27 2.08
N CYS A 24 -24.98 -14.78 2.89
CA CYS A 24 -24.84 -14.36 4.28
C CYS A 24 -24.44 -12.88 4.39
N GLU A 25 -25.31 -12.04 4.98
CA GLU A 25 -25.08 -10.60 5.13
C GLU A 25 -23.82 -10.24 5.92
N ASP A 26 -23.45 -11.10 6.88
CA ASP A 26 -22.27 -10.92 7.74
C ASP A 26 -20.95 -11.24 7.02
N ASN A 27 -21.03 -11.73 5.78
CA ASN A 27 -19.85 -12.01 4.97
C ASN A 27 -19.03 -10.73 4.75
N ARG A 28 -17.73 -10.86 4.95
CA ARG A 28 -16.77 -9.76 4.82
C ARG A 28 -16.90 -8.95 3.53
N TRP A 29 -17.24 -9.58 2.41
CA TRP A 29 -17.33 -8.89 1.11
C TRP A 29 -18.64 -8.11 0.97
N ILE A 30 -19.73 -8.61 1.55
CA ILE A 30 -21.01 -7.89 1.59
C ILE A 30 -20.89 -6.66 2.48
N VAL A 31 -20.33 -6.82 3.69
CA VAL A 31 -20.06 -5.68 4.58
C VAL A 31 -19.16 -4.65 3.90
N LEU A 32 -18.07 -5.07 3.25
CA LEU A 32 -17.20 -4.16 2.49
C LEU A 32 -17.93 -3.44 1.35
N SER A 33 -18.87 -4.10 0.67
CA SER A 33 -19.64 -3.48 -0.41
C SER A 33 -20.52 -2.33 0.10
N LYS A 34 -21.05 -2.43 1.33
CA LYS A 34 -21.88 -1.40 1.97
C LYS A 34 -21.06 -0.19 2.43
N LEU A 35 -19.75 -0.34 2.65
CA LEU A 35 -18.85 0.71 3.16
C LEU A 35 -18.27 1.64 2.08
N ILE A 36 -18.28 1.23 0.81
CA ILE A 36 -17.65 1.98 -0.28
C ILE A 36 -18.71 2.83 -0.99
N PRO A 37 -18.50 4.15 -1.16
CA PRO A 37 -19.44 5.04 -1.84
C PRO A 37 -19.36 4.88 -3.37
N TRP A 38 -19.95 3.81 -3.92
CA TRP A 38 -19.83 3.48 -5.34
C TRP A 38 -20.44 4.55 -6.27
N SER A 39 -21.63 5.06 -5.92
CA SER A 39 -22.40 6.01 -6.75
C SER A 39 -21.73 7.37 -6.89
N GLU A 40 -21.07 7.86 -5.82
CA GLU A 40 -20.42 9.19 -5.80
C GLU A 40 -19.32 9.32 -6.87
N PHE A 41 -18.65 8.22 -7.23
CA PHE A 41 -17.48 8.24 -8.13
C PHE A 41 -17.72 7.62 -9.51
N GLU A 42 -18.93 7.11 -9.79
CA GLU A 42 -19.25 6.52 -11.10
C GLU A 42 -19.16 7.57 -12.22
N ALA A 43 -19.65 8.80 -11.98
CA ALA A 43 -19.60 9.89 -12.95
C ALA A 43 -18.15 10.32 -13.28
N GLU A 44 -17.28 10.46 -12.28
CA GLU A 44 -15.85 10.79 -12.48
C GLU A 44 -15.13 9.65 -13.25
N TYR A 45 -15.53 8.39 -13.04
CA TYR A 45 -14.99 7.27 -13.80
C TYR A 45 -15.50 7.23 -15.24
N ALA A 46 -16.78 7.54 -15.47
CA ALA A 46 -17.42 7.55 -16.78
C ALA A 46 -16.77 8.54 -17.76
N GLN A 47 -16.25 9.67 -17.27
CA GLN A 47 -15.51 10.67 -18.06
C GLN A 47 -14.29 10.11 -18.82
N ASN A 48 -13.78 8.93 -18.43
CA ASN A 48 -12.67 8.28 -19.14
C ASN A 48 -13.10 7.57 -20.44
N PHE A 49 -14.39 7.55 -20.76
CA PHE A 49 -14.95 6.82 -21.89
C PHE A 49 -15.72 7.77 -22.82
N SER A 50 -15.77 7.39 -24.10
CA SER A 50 -16.68 8.02 -25.06
C SER A 50 -18.06 7.38 -24.92
N GLU A 51 -19.12 8.19 -24.97
CA GLU A 51 -20.51 7.70 -24.91
C GLU A 51 -20.91 6.95 -26.19
N ASP A 52 -20.38 7.38 -27.34
CA ASP A 52 -20.89 6.93 -28.64
C ASP A 52 -20.02 5.85 -29.32
N MET A 53 -18.77 5.67 -28.89
CA MET A 53 -17.77 4.89 -29.66
C MET A 53 -17.04 3.84 -28.81
N GLY A 54 -17.18 2.58 -29.20
CA GLY A 54 -16.38 1.45 -28.71
C GLY A 54 -17.19 0.33 -28.06
N ALA A 55 -16.48 -0.67 -27.52
CA ALA A 55 -17.10 -1.74 -26.75
C ALA A 55 -17.57 -1.21 -25.37
N PRO A 56 -18.69 -1.73 -24.83
CA PRO A 56 -19.25 -1.24 -23.57
C PRO A 56 -18.24 -1.37 -22.43
N ALA A 57 -18.01 -0.27 -21.72
CA ALA A 57 -17.10 -0.20 -20.60
C ALA A 57 -17.63 -1.02 -19.41
N LYS A 58 -16.71 -1.57 -18.59
CA LYS A 58 -17.08 -2.19 -17.31
C LYS A 58 -17.32 -1.09 -16.28
N SER A 59 -18.33 -1.27 -15.42
CA SER A 59 -18.71 -0.30 -14.39
C SER A 59 -17.57 0.02 -13.42
N PHE A 60 -17.63 1.19 -12.80
CA PHE A 60 -16.66 1.60 -11.80
C PHE A 60 -16.60 0.61 -10.63
N ARG A 61 -17.77 0.14 -10.16
CA ARG A 61 -17.84 -0.88 -9.10
C ARG A 61 -17.05 -2.13 -9.47
N MET A 62 -17.21 -2.66 -10.68
CA MET A 62 -16.47 -3.85 -11.11
C MET A 62 -14.96 -3.62 -11.15
N ALA A 63 -14.54 -2.48 -11.72
CA ALA A 63 -13.13 -2.14 -11.88
C ALA A 63 -12.43 -1.96 -10.52
N LEU A 64 -13.00 -1.15 -9.61
CA LEU A 64 -12.41 -0.89 -8.31
C LEU A 64 -12.50 -2.12 -7.39
N ALA A 65 -13.63 -2.84 -7.38
CA ALA A 65 -13.79 -4.05 -6.58
C ALA A 65 -12.76 -5.13 -6.96
N ALA A 66 -12.53 -5.35 -8.26
CA ALA A 66 -11.50 -6.30 -8.71
C ALA A 66 -10.10 -5.93 -8.21
N LEU A 67 -9.75 -4.64 -8.25
CA LEU A 67 -8.47 -4.15 -7.71
C LEU A 67 -8.38 -4.36 -6.19
N ILE A 68 -9.45 -4.07 -5.44
CA ILE A 68 -9.52 -4.30 -3.99
C ILE A 68 -9.36 -5.79 -3.66
N ILE A 69 -10.04 -6.69 -4.40
CA ILE A 69 -9.93 -8.15 -4.21
C ILE A 69 -8.49 -8.59 -4.37
N LYS A 70 -7.85 -8.20 -5.49
CA LYS A 70 -6.46 -8.53 -5.79
C LYS A 70 -5.53 -8.11 -4.65
N GLU A 71 -5.64 -6.87 -4.20
CA GLU A 71 -4.76 -6.33 -3.16
C GLU A 71 -5.02 -6.97 -1.79
N LYS A 72 -6.28 -7.21 -1.44
CA LYS A 72 -6.67 -7.82 -0.16
C LYS A 72 -6.28 -9.30 -0.05
N LEU A 73 -6.40 -10.06 -1.14
CA LEU A 73 -6.03 -11.48 -1.21
C LEU A 73 -4.55 -11.68 -1.55
N ARG A 74 -3.89 -10.67 -2.12
CA ARG A 74 -2.49 -10.69 -2.57
C ARG A 74 -2.22 -11.74 -3.65
N ILE A 75 -3.09 -11.76 -4.65
CA ILE A 75 -3.09 -12.73 -5.76
C ILE A 75 -2.72 -12.08 -7.10
N SER A 76 -2.50 -12.92 -8.12
CA SER A 76 -2.19 -12.45 -9.47
C SER A 76 -3.42 -11.88 -10.19
N ASP A 77 -3.22 -11.14 -11.28
CA ASP A 77 -4.34 -10.61 -12.07
C ASP A 77 -5.22 -11.73 -12.65
N ARG A 78 -4.63 -12.87 -13.04
CA ARG A 78 -5.36 -14.04 -13.58
C ARG A 78 -6.14 -14.76 -12.49
N GLU A 79 -5.46 -15.08 -11.39
CA GLU A 79 -6.06 -15.69 -10.20
C GLU A 79 -7.23 -14.84 -9.67
N THR A 80 -7.14 -13.51 -9.76
CA THR A 80 -8.25 -12.63 -9.34
C THR A 80 -9.52 -12.91 -10.15
N VAL A 81 -9.39 -13.11 -11.46
CA VAL A 81 -10.54 -13.40 -12.34
C VAL A 81 -11.11 -14.77 -12.04
N GLU A 82 -10.26 -15.79 -11.87
CA GLU A 82 -10.65 -17.16 -11.50
C GLU A 82 -11.37 -17.19 -10.14
N GLN A 83 -10.81 -16.54 -9.12
CA GLN A 83 -11.44 -16.43 -7.80
C GLN A 83 -12.80 -15.74 -7.86
N ILE A 84 -12.96 -14.70 -8.70
CA ILE A 84 -14.26 -14.04 -8.88
C ILE A 84 -15.25 -14.97 -9.59
N GLN A 85 -14.81 -15.72 -10.60
CA GLN A 85 -15.65 -16.69 -11.30
C GLN A 85 -16.18 -17.76 -10.33
N GLU A 86 -15.30 -18.32 -9.49
CA GLU A 86 -15.64 -19.43 -8.58
C GLU A 86 -16.47 -19.01 -7.35
N ASN A 87 -16.45 -17.72 -6.97
CA ASN A 87 -16.98 -17.29 -5.67
C ASN A 87 -18.18 -16.32 -5.78
N PRO A 88 -19.40 -16.75 -5.36
CA PRO A 88 -20.60 -15.89 -5.38
C PRO A 88 -20.47 -14.57 -4.62
N TYR A 89 -19.77 -14.55 -3.48
CA TYR A 89 -19.58 -13.33 -2.69
C TYR A 89 -18.70 -12.31 -3.41
N LEU A 90 -17.72 -12.77 -4.19
CA LEU A 90 -16.88 -11.90 -5.00
C LEU A 90 -17.65 -11.36 -6.21
N GLN A 91 -18.50 -12.17 -6.83
CA GLN A 91 -19.40 -11.71 -7.90
C GLN A 91 -20.36 -10.61 -7.41
N TYR A 92 -20.94 -10.78 -6.22
CA TYR A 92 -21.74 -9.71 -5.61
C TYR A 92 -20.91 -8.46 -5.32
N PHE A 93 -19.69 -8.61 -4.81
CA PHE A 93 -18.81 -7.47 -4.51
C PHE A 93 -18.50 -6.63 -5.75
N ILE A 94 -18.22 -7.27 -6.89
CA ILE A 94 -18.01 -6.57 -8.18
C ILE A 94 -19.28 -6.00 -8.81
N GLY A 95 -20.47 -6.27 -8.23
CA GLY A 95 -21.75 -5.71 -8.66
C GLY A 95 -22.55 -6.58 -9.63
N ARG A 96 -22.35 -7.90 -9.63
CA ARG A 96 -23.24 -8.83 -10.34
C ARG A 96 -24.49 -9.13 -9.51
N ASN A 97 -25.61 -9.33 -10.20
CA ASN A 97 -26.90 -9.62 -9.57
C ASN A 97 -27.15 -11.13 -9.37
N SER A 98 -26.46 -11.97 -10.16
CA SER A 98 -26.57 -13.43 -10.10
C SER A 98 -25.21 -14.08 -10.29
N TYR A 99 -25.07 -15.29 -9.75
CA TYR A 99 -23.89 -16.11 -9.98
C TYR A 99 -23.86 -16.61 -11.42
N GLN A 100 -22.72 -16.47 -12.09
CA GLN A 100 -22.46 -17.08 -13.39
C GLN A 100 -21.07 -17.73 -13.34
N ASN A 101 -20.96 -18.97 -13.81
CA ASN A 101 -19.68 -19.68 -13.88
C ASN A 101 -18.88 -19.29 -15.14
N GLU A 102 -18.71 -17.98 -15.35
CA GLU A 102 -17.98 -17.41 -16.47
C GLU A 102 -17.05 -16.31 -15.98
N ALA A 103 -15.93 -16.12 -16.68
CA ALA A 103 -14.98 -15.06 -16.35
C ALA A 103 -15.65 -13.67 -16.50
N PRO A 104 -15.62 -12.80 -15.47
CA PRO A 104 -16.27 -11.49 -15.53
C PRO A 104 -15.68 -10.53 -16.59
N PHE A 105 -14.38 -10.69 -16.86
CA PHE A 105 -13.60 -9.93 -17.85
C PHE A 105 -12.26 -10.62 -18.13
N ASP A 106 -11.60 -10.26 -19.23
CA ASP A 106 -10.25 -10.74 -19.53
C ASP A 106 -9.21 -10.19 -18.52
N PRO A 107 -8.27 -11.01 -18.00
CA PRO A 107 -7.28 -10.56 -17.02
C PRO A 107 -6.45 -9.33 -17.41
N SER A 108 -6.26 -9.06 -18.72
CA SER A 108 -5.59 -7.85 -19.19
C SER A 108 -6.31 -6.56 -18.80
N MET A 109 -7.63 -6.61 -18.57
CA MET A 109 -8.44 -5.47 -18.12
C MET A 109 -7.97 -4.90 -16.78
N MET A 110 -7.35 -5.73 -15.92
CA MET A 110 -6.78 -5.27 -14.65
C MET A 110 -5.70 -4.20 -14.85
N VAL A 111 -4.96 -4.24 -15.96
CA VAL A 111 -3.98 -3.20 -16.31
C VAL A 111 -4.68 -1.91 -16.68
N HIS A 112 -5.76 -2.00 -17.47
CA HIS A 112 -6.55 -0.85 -17.88
C HIS A 112 -7.29 -0.21 -16.69
N PHE A 113 -7.85 -0.99 -15.77
CA PHE A 113 -8.45 -0.47 -14.54
C PHE A 113 -7.46 0.35 -13.72
N ARG A 114 -6.22 -0.12 -13.56
CA ARG A 114 -5.15 0.64 -12.88
C ARG A 114 -4.72 1.92 -13.60
N GLN A 115 -4.89 1.99 -14.93
CA GLN A 115 -4.55 3.18 -15.71
C GLN A 115 -5.66 4.23 -15.69
N ARG A 116 -6.92 3.77 -15.67
CA ARG A 116 -8.14 4.60 -15.68
C ARG A 116 -8.46 5.16 -14.30
N ILE A 117 -8.42 4.32 -13.27
CA ILE A 117 -8.60 4.75 -11.89
C ILE A 117 -7.32 5.49 -11.46
N SER A 118 -7.42 6.82 -11.37
CA SER A 118 -6.31 7.69 -11.02
C SER A 118 -5.94 7.56 -9.53
N SER A 119 -4.70 7.93 -9.21
CA SER A 119 -4.25 8.10 -7.83
C SER A 119 -5.15 9.06 -7.05
N ASP A 120 -5.62 10.11 -7.71
CA ASP A 120 -6.35 11.21 -7.10
C ASP A 120 -7.78 10.79 -6.76
N MET A 121 -8.43 10.05 -7.67
CA MET A 121 -9.72 9.42 -7.41
C MET A 121 -9.65 8.47 -6.21
N LEU A 122 -8.62 7.62 -6.12
CA LEU A 122 -8.43 6.74 -4.97
C LEU A 122 -8.19 7.50 -3.66
N GLN A 123 -7.47 8.62 -3.70
CA GLN A 123 -7.28 9.48 -2.52
C GLN A 123 -8.60 10.11 -2.07
N LYS A 124 -9.42 10.61 -3.00
CA LYS A 124 -10.76 11.15 -2.69
C LYS A 124 -11.65 10.08 -2.06
N ILE A 125 -11.71 8.88 -2.66
CA ILE A 125 -12.48 7.74 -2.12
C ILE A 125 -12.01 7.39 -0.72
N ASN A 126 -10.69 7.29 -0.50
CA ASN A 126 -10.13 6.96 0.80
C ASN A 126 -10.43 8.05 1.84
N ARG A 127 -10.29 9.33 1.48
CA ARG A 127 -10.64 10.47 2.34
C ARG A 127 -12.11 10.44 2.71
N ARG A 128 -13.00 10.22 1.74
CA ARG A 128 -14.46 10.12 1.96
C ARG A 128 -14.81 8.99 2.93
N ILE A 129 -14.22 7.81 2.74
CA ILE A 129 -14.40 6.67 3.65
C ILE A 129 -13.95 7.01 5.07
N VAL A 130 -12.79 7.66 5.22
CA VAL A 130 -12.28 8.06 6.53
C VAL A 130 -13.17 9.12 7.18
N GLN A 131 -13.60 10.15 6.44
CA GLN A 131 -14.54 11.17 6.90
C GLN A 131 -15.84 10.57 7.43
N THR A 132 -16.51 9.73 6.63
CA THR A 132 -17.75 9.07 7.02
C THR A 132 -17.54 8.21 8.27
N SER A 133 -16.42 7.49 8.36
CA SER A 133 -16.12 6.62 9.49
C SER A 133 -15.81 7.34 10.80
N LEU A 134 -15.33 8.58 10.70
CA LEU A 134 -15.07 9.46 11.85
C LEU A 134 -16.31 10.30 12.21
N GLY A 135 -17.41 10.19 11.44
CA GLY A 135 -18.63 10.96 11.66
C GLY A 135 -18.55 12.42 11.21
N PHE A 136 -17.62 12.75 10.31
CA PHE A 136 -17.49 14.08 9.72
C PHE A 136 -18.13 14.07 8.33
N ASN A 137 -19.42 14.40 8.24
CA ASN A 137 -20.15 14.48 6.96
C ASN A 137 -20.25 15.94 6.47
N PRO A 138 -20.02 16.22 5.18
CA PRO A 138 -20.23 17.56 4.60
C PRO A 138 -21.71 17.99 4.55
N GLU A 139 -22.63 17.02 4.47
CA GLU A 139 -24.07 17.26 4.20
C GLU A 139 -24.92 17.48 5.46
N GLU A 140 -24.36 17.29 6.65
CA GLU A 140 -24.98 17.77 7.88
C GLU A 140 -24.23 19.04 8.32
N PRO A 141 -24.75 20.26 8.04
CA PRO A 141 -24.39 21.37 8.89
C PRO A 141 -24.77 20.93 10.30
N SER A 142 -23.80 20.92 11.21
CA SER A 142 -23.95 20.50 12.59
C SER A 142 -25.06 21.34 13.27
N THR A 143 -26.30 20.94 13.09
CA THR A 143 -27.51 21.55 13.65
C THR A 143 -27.68 21.18 15.13
N LYS A 144 -26.72 20.44 15.71
CA LYS A 144 -26.66 20.13 17.15
C LYS A 144 -25.55 20.85 17.92
N LYS A 145 -24.94 21.91 17.37
CA LYS A 145 -23.96 22.76 18.09
C LYS A 145 -24.15 24.27 17.86
N LEU A 146 -25.40 24.73 17.74
CA LEU A 146 -25.68 26.17 17.61
C LEU A 146 -26.16 26.84 18.91
N GLU A 147 -26.12 26.16 20.06
CA GLU A 147 -26.48 26.77 21.35
C GLU A 147 -25.30 27.00 22.32
N GLU A 148 -24.05 26.78 21.93
CA GLU A 148 -22.87 27.19 22.71
C GLU A 148 -21.80 27.82 21.83
N ALA A 149 -22.11 28.97 21.23
CA ALA A 149 -21.18 29.76 20.44
C ALA A 149 -20.63 30.95 21.25
N GLU A 150 -19.68 30.69 22.16
CA GLU A 150 -18.81 31.76 22.72
C GLU A 150 -17.32 31.38 22.84
N LYS A 151 -16.88 30.23 22.31
CA LYS A 151 -15.44 29.92 22.19
C LYS A 151 -15.14 29.30 20.83
N PRO A 152 -14.04 29.69 20.14
CA PRO A 152 -13.61 28.98 18.93
C PRO A 152 -13.45 27.49 19.29
N PRO A 153 -13.87 26.55 18.41
CA PRO A 153 -13.77 25.13 18.70
C PRO A 153 -12.30 24.79 19.01
N GLY A 154 -12.02 24.39 20.25
CA GLY A 154 -10.66 24.04 20.67
C GLY A 154 -10.09 22.89 19.83
N ASN A 155 -8.77 22.82 19.76
CA ASN A 155 -8.04 21.75 19.06
C ASN A 155 -8.41 20.38 19.64
N ARG A 156 -8.59 19.36 18.79
CA ARG A 156 -9.01 18.01 19.21
C ARG A 156 -8.24 16.95 18.44
N GLY A 157 -8.12 15.76 19.03
CA GLY A 157 -7.55 14.60 18.36
C GLY A 157 -6.04 14.67 18.17
N ARG A 158 -5.49 13.59 17.59
CA ARG A 158 -4.05 13.39 17.43
C ARG A 158 -3.74 13.08 15.98
N LEU A 159 -2.67 13.69 15.46
CA LEU A 159 -2.21 13.51 14.10
C LEU A 159 -0.81 12.90 14.12
N LEU A 160 -0.66 11.72 13.54
CA LEU A 160 0.64 11.08 13.38
C LEU A 160 1.14 11.34 11.96
N MET A 161 2.42 11.69 11.82
CA MET A 161 3.04 11.92 10.52
C MET A 161 4.32 11.12 10.40
N ASP A 162 4.48 10.41 9.29
CA ASP A 162 5.74 9.76 8.97
C ASP A 162 5.94 9.64 7.46
N ALA A 163 7.20 9.52 7.06
CA ALA A 163 7.60 9.30 5.69
C ALA A 163 8.18 7.89 5.52
N THR A 164 7.76 7.19 4.48
CA THR A 164 8.27 5.86 4.15
C THR A 164 8.60 5.75 2.67
N VAL A 165 9.31 4.69 2.28
CA VAL A 165 9.57 4.39 0.87
C VAL A 165 8.89 3.07 0.54
N ALA A 166 8.17 3.05 -0.57
CA ALA A 166 7.63 1.86 -1.20
C ALA A 166 8.59 1.42 -2.30
N PRO A 167 9.40 0.36 -2.09
CA PRO A 167 10.38 -0.07 -3.06
C PRO A 167 9.73 -0.58 -4.35
N ALA A 168 10.28 -0.17 -5.49
CA ALA A 168 9.85 -0.65 -6.80
C ALA A 168 10.44 -2.04 -7.10
N ASP A 169 9.73 -2.85 -7.91
CA ASP A 169 10.25 -4.11 -8.42
C ASP A 169 11.32 -3.88 -9.50
N ILE A 170 12.50 -3.47 -9.06
CA ILE A 170 13.71 -3.35 -9.88
C ILE A 170 14.81 -4.26 -9.33
N LYS A 171 15.65 -4.75 -10.25
CA LYS A 171 16.92 -5.38 -9.86
C LYS A 171 17.78 -4.33 -9.14
N TYR A 172 18.48 -4.76 -8.10
CA TYR A 172 19.39 -3.87 -7.37
C TYR A 172 20.35 -3.16 -8.36
N PRO A 173 20.34 -1.82 -8.39
CA PRO A 173 20.99 -1.08 -9.46
C PRO A 173 22.50 -1.00 -9.21
N THR A 174 23.27 -1.42 -10.21
CA THR A 174 24.72 -1.22 -10.25
C THR A 174 25.09 -0.58 -11.58
N ASP A 175 26.03 0.38 -11.57
CA ASP A 175 26.38 1.15 -12.77
C ASP A 175 26.82 0.24 -13.92
N VAL A 176 27.60 -0.80 -13.63
CA VAL A 176 28.06 -1.76 -14.64
C VAL A 176 26.91 -2.55 -15.27
N GLU A 177 25.93 -3.00 -14.47
CA GLU A 177 24.77 -3.71 -15.01
C GLU A 177 23.84 -2.78 -15.79
N LEU A 178 23.62 -1.55 -15.30
CA LEU A 178 22.82 -0.55 -15.99
C LEU A 178 23.41 -0.21 -17.37
N LEU A 179 24.73 0.00 -17.44
CA LEU A 179 25.44 0.22 -18.70
C LEU A 179 25.40 -1.01 -19.61
N ASN A 180 25.52 -2.22 -19.07
CA ASN A 180 25.38 -3.45 -19.86
C ASN A 180 23.97 -3.60 -20.46
N GLN A 181 22.93 -3.19 -19.75
CA GLN A 181 21.56 -3.15 -20.30
C GLN A 181 21.46 -2.13 -21.44
N ALA A 182 21.94 -0.90 -21.24
CA ALA A 182 21.97 0.14 -22.28
C ALA A 182 22.78 -0.30 -23.52
N ARG A 183 23.92 -0.97 -23.32
CA ARG A 183 24.72 -1.56 -24.41
C ARG A 183 23.90 -2.57 -25.23
N LYS A 184 23.23 -3.53 -24.59
CA LYS A 184 22.41 -4.53 -25.29
C LYS A 184 21.26 -3.89 -26.06
N THR A 185 20.64 -2.85 -25.48
CA THR A 185 19.57 -2.10 -26.13
C THR A 185 20.06 -1.37 -27.37
N THR A 186 21.16 -0.64 -27.28
CA THR A 186 21.75 0.06 -28.44
C THR A 186 22.22 -0.93 -29.52
N GLU A 187 22.80 -2.07 -29.14
CA GLU A 187 23.11 -3.17 -30.06
C GLU A 187 21.87 -3.67 -30.83
N LEU A 188 20.77 -3.91 -30.14
CA LEU A 188 19.51 -4.35 -30.76
C LEU A 188 18.93 -3.30 -31.71
N ILE A 189 19.02 -2.01 -31.34
CA ILE A 189 18.53 -0.92 -32.20
C ILE A 189 19.35 -0.83 -33.48
N ILE A 190 20.68 -0.96 -33.40
CA ILE A 190 21.55 -1.04 -34.59
C ILE A 190 21.11 -2.19 -35.51
N ASP A 191 20.70 -3.35 -34.96
CA ASP A 191 20.20 -4.46 -35.78
C ASP A 191 18.92 -4.11 -36.53
N LEU A 192 18.02 -3.38 -35.88
CA LEU A 192 16.73 -2.99 -36.47
C LEU A 192 16.92 -1.93 -37.55
N LEU A 193 17.69 -0.87 -37.27
CA LEU A 193 17.97 0.20 -38.23
C LEU A 193 18.82 -0.28 -39.41
N TYR A 194 19.74 -1.23 -39.18
CA TYR A 194 20.50 -1.82 -40.29
C TYR A 194 19.62 -2.71 -41.18
N LYS A 195 18.67 -3.47 -40.61
CA LYS A 195 17.77 -4.32 -41.40
C LYS A 195 16.94 -3.52 -42.40
N SER A 196 16.53 -2.30 -42.06
CA SER A 196 15.79 -1.42 -42.98
C SER A 196 16.64 -0.81 -44.08
N LEU A 197 17.95 -0.71 -43.89
CA LEU A 197 18.90 -0.17 -44.87
C LEU A 197 19.73 -1.27 -45.54
N LYS A 198 19.32 -2.53 -45.40
CA LYS A 198 20.11 -3.68 -45.86
C LYS A 198 20.36 -3.64 -47.38
N ASP A 199 19.43 -3.06 -48.13
CA ASP A 199 19.52 -2.93 -49.59
C ASP A 199 20.38 -1.75 -50.03
N ASN A 200 20.62 -0.77 -49.14
CA ASN A 200 21.39 0.45 -49.41
C ASN A 200 22.79 0.45 -48.74
N LEU A 201 23.10 -0.55 -47.89
CA LEU A 201 24.35 -0.63 -47.14
C LEU A 201 25.04 -1.99 -47.30
N ASP A 202 26.18 -1.97 -47.99
CA ASP A 202 27.01 -3.15 -48.25
C ASP A 202 27.47 -3.87 -46.97
N LYS A 203 27.68 -3.13 -45.86
CA LYS A 203 28.25 -3.70 -44.63
C LYS A 203 27.62 -3.13 -43.37
N LYS A 204 27.26 -4.04 -42.46
CA LYS A 204 26.78 -3.72 -41.12
C LYS A 204 27.86 -3.04 -40.27
N PRO A 205 27.53 -1.98 -39.50
CA PRO A 205 28.45 -1.38 -38.55
C PRO A 205 29.03 -2.41 -37.56
N ARG A 206 30.35 -2.39 -37.37
CA ARG A 206 31.07 -3.32 -36.49
C ARG A 206 30.68 -3.07 -35.03
N THR A 207 29.96 -4.03 -34.44
CA THR A 207 29.64 -4.01 -33.00
C THR A 207 30.51 -5.01 -32.22
N TYR A 208 31.09 -4.58 -31.10
CA TYR A 208 32.00 -5.40 -30.27
C TYR A 208 31.27 -6.34 -29.30
N ARG A 209 30.09 -6.86 -29.69
CA ARG A 209 29.14 -7.51 -28.77
C ARG A 209 29.72 -8.69 -28.01
N LYS A 210 30.50 -9.53 -28.70
CA LYS A 210 31.17 -10.70 -28.12
C LYS A 210 32.20 -10.27 -27.07
N ASN A 211 33.07 -9.31 -27.40
CA ASN A 211 34.10 -8.79 -26.50
C ASN A 211 33.47 -8.08 -25.30
N ALA A 212 32.48 -7.21 -25.55
CA ALA A 212 31.79 -6.46 -24.51
C ALA A 212 31.01 -7.37 -23.54
N ARG A 213 30.42 -8.46 -24.05
CA ARG A 213 29.80 -9.50 -23.21
C ARG A 213 30.83 -10.25 -22.38
N LYS A 214 31.98 -10.63 -22.95
CA LYS A 214 33.08 -11.30 -22.22
C LYS A 214 33.60 -10.41 -21.09
N ASP A 215 33.85 -9.14 -21.38
CA ASP A 215 34.31 -8.16 -20.39
C ASP A 215 33.31 -7.95 -19.25
N TYR A 216 32.01 -7.83 -19.58
CA TYR A 216 30.95 -7.76 -18.57
C TYR A 216 30.91 -9.03 -17.70
N LEU A 217 30.93 -10.22 -18.30
CA LEU A 217 30.86 -11.49 -17.55
C LEU A 217 32.08 -11.70 -16.66
N ASN A 218 33.26 -11.34 -17.12
CA ASN A 218 34.50 -11.39 -16.33
C ASN A 218 34.43 -10.51 -15.08
N PHE A 219 33.73 -9.38 -15.15
CA PHE A 219 33.48 -8.53 -14.00
C PHE A 219 32.34 -9.08 -13.12
N ALA A 220 31.20 -9.44 -13.72
CA ALA A 220 29.98 -9.84 -13.01
C ALA A 220 30.13 -11.15 -12.23
N LYS A 221 30.99 -12.08 -12.68
CA LYS A 221 31.28 -13.35 -11.98
C LYS A 221 32.15 -13.18 -10.74
N LYS A 222 32.76 -12.01 -10.51
CA LYS A 222 33.63 -11.79 -9.34
C LYS A 222 32.80 -11.61 -8.07
N ARG A 223 33.09 -12.42 -7.05
CA ARG A 223 32.45 -12.32 -5.73
C ARG A 223 32.72 -10.98 -5.02
N LYS A 224 33.93 -10.44 -5.16
CA LYS A 224 34.32 -9.11 -4.66
C LYS A 224 35.09 -8.38 -5.76
N SER A 225 34.75 -7.12 -6.00
CA SER A 225 35.44 -6.25 -6.97
C SER A 225 36.01 -5.02 -6.26
N SER A 226 37.24 -4.63 -6.60
CA SER A 226 37.87 -3.42 -6.07
C SER A 226 37.31 -2.16 -6.75
N GLY A 227 37.46 -1.00 -6.11
CA GLY A 227 37.02 0.29 -6.69
C GLY A 227 37.67 0.57 -8.05
N LYS A 228 38.95 0.24 -8.22
CA LYS A 228 39.69 0.39 -9.48
C LYS A 228 39.08 -0.50 -10.58
N GLN A 229 38.82 -1.76 -10.28
CA GLN A 229 38.19 -2.70 -11.22
C GLN A 229 36.78 -2.26 -11.63
N ARG A 230 36.00 -1.67 -10.70
CA ARG A 230 34.69 -1.09 -11.02
C ARG A 230 34.82 0.08 -11.99
N LYS A 231 35.74 1.01 -11.72
CA LYS A 231 35.99 2.17 -12.59
C LYS A 231 36.44 1.76 -13.99
N GLU A 232 37.28 0.73 -14.10
CA GLU A 232 37.70 0.14 -15.38
C GLU A 232 36.53 -0.53 -16.13
N ALA A 233 35.70 -1.31 -15.44
CA ALA A 233 34.53 -1.95 -16.03
C ALA A 233 33.51 -0.92 -16.57
N VAL A 234 33.24 0.13 -15.80
CA VAL A 234 32.39 1.26 -16.21
C VAL A 234 32.97 1.93 -17.45
N LYS A 235 34.26 2.29 -17.45
CA LYS A 235 34.94 2.90 -18.61
C LYS A 235 34.78 2.07 -19.87
N LYS A 236 35.01 0.75 -19.79
CA LYS A 236 34.87 -0.17 -20.93
C LYS A 236 33.44 -0.16 -21.48
N GLN A 237 32.43 -0.26 -20.61
CA GLN A 237 31.03 -0.25 -21.05
C GLN A 237 30.63 1.10 -21.66
N LEU A 238 31.05 2.23 -21.09
CA LEU A 238 30.84 3.56 -21.67
C LEU A 238 31.41 3.67 -23.09
N GLN A 239 32.62 3.18 -23.31
CA GLN A 239 33.23 3.19 -24.65
C GLN A 239 32.45 2.34 -25.67
N TYR A 240 31.85 1.22 -25.27
CA TYR A 240 31.01 0.43 -26.17
C TYR A 240 29.72 1.18 -26.52
N ILE A 241 29.07 1.80 -25.53
CA ILE A 241 27.85 2.57 -25.76
C ILE A 241 28.13 3.80 -26.62
N LYS A 242 29.22 4.54 -26.36
CA LYS A 242 29.64 5.69 -27.19
C LYS A 242 29.75 5.32 -28.67
N ARG A 243 30.40 4.20 -28.98
CA ARG A 243 30.52 3.71 -30.36
C ARG A 243 29.16 3.31 -30.93
N ASN A 244 28.33 2.61 -30.16
CA ASN A 244 27.01 2.21 -30.61
C ASN A 244 26.11 3.40 -30.92
N LEU A 245 26.11 4.44 -30.06
CA LEU A 245 25.35 5.67 -30.30
C LEU A 245 25.85 6.36 -31.58
N GLY A 246 27.16 6.52 -31.75
CA GLY A 246 27.71 7.07 -33.00
C GLY A 246 27.43 6.22 -34.25
N HIS A 247 27.20 4.91 -34.12
CA HIS A 247 26.71 4.08 -35.24
C HIS A 247 25.22 4.31 -35.52
N ILE A 248 24.41 4.51 -34.48
CA ILE A 248 23.00 4.85 -34.64
C ILE A 248 22.87 6.20 -35.34
N ASP A 249 23.64 7.22 -34.92
CA ASP A 249 23.64 8.55 -35.54
C ASP A 249 23.98 8.47 -37.04
N LYS A 250 25.03 7.72 -37.40
CA LYS A 250 25.39 7.49 -38.81
C LYS A 250 24.33 6.76 -39.62
N LEU A 251 23.64 5.79 -39.02
CA LEU A 251 22.54 5.09 -39.70
C LEU A 251 21.35 6.03 -39.95
N ILE A 252 21.09 6.94 -39.01
CA ILE A 252 20.06 7.97 -39.17
C ILE A 252 20.45 8.95 -40.30
N GLU A 253 21.72 9.40 -40.34
CA GLU A 253 22.25 10.24 -41.43
C GLU A 253 22.15 9.55 -42.81
N GLN A 254 22.26 8.22 -42.84
CA GLN A 254 22.10 7.40 -44.05
C GLN A 254 20.64 7.12 -44.42
N GLY A 255 19.67 7.73 -43.73
CA GLY A 255 18.25 7.64 -44.05
C GLY A 255 17.47 6.57 -43.26
N ALA A 256 18.02 6.01 -42.19
CA ALA A 256 17.25 5.11 -41.33
C ALA A 256 16.13 5.88 -40.60
N SER A 257 14.88 5.50 -40.85
CA SER A 257 13.73 6.07 -40.12
C SER A 257 13.63 5.49 -38.71
N LEU A 258 13.51 6.37 -37.71
CA LEU A 258 13.25 6.00 -36.31
C LEU A 258 11.81 5.52 -36.07
N GLU A 259 10.90 5.74 -37.02
CA GLU A 259 9.49 5.31 -36.94
C GLU A 259 9.34 3.78 -36.95
N LEU A 260 10.35 3.07 -37.48
CA LEU A 260 10.43 1.61 -37.45
C LEU A 260 10.59 1.05 -36.03
N LEU A 261 11.05 1.87 -35.09
CA LEU A 261 11.18 1.47 -33.71
C LEU A 261 9.81 1.51 -33.03
N SER A 262 9.45 0.42 -32.35
CA SER A 262 8.30 0.45 -31.44
C SER A 262 8.48 1.56 -30.41
N ARG A 263 7.37 2.15 -29.92
CA ARG A 263 7.39 3.18 -28.86
C ARG A 263 8.29 2.80 -27.68
N ARG A 264 8.31 1.52 -27.31
CA ARG A 264 9.16 0.99 -26.23
C ARG A 264 10.65 1.00 -26.59
N GLN A 265 11.02 0.59 -27.81
CA GLN A 265 12.40 0.60 -28.27
C GLN A 265 12.93 2.03 -28.38
N TYR A 266 12.15 2.94 -28.97
CA TYR A 266 12.49 4.35 -29.06
C TYR A 266 12.68 4.98 -27.67
N ARG A 267 11.74 4.75 -26.73
CA ARG A 267 11.90 5.19 -25.33
C ARG A 267 13.18 4.64 -24.69
N ASN A 268 13.48 3.36 -24.90
CA ASN A 268 14.68 2.74 -24.34
C ASN A 268 15.97 3.30 -24.96
N LEU A 269 15.94 3.76 -26.23
CA LEU A 269 17.07 4.46 -26.85
C LEU A 269 17.35 5.78 -26.14
N LEU A 270 16.32 6.62 -25.96
CA LEU A 270 16.43 7.91 -25.28
C LEU A 270 16.96 7.73 -23.86
N VAL A 271 16.40 6.78 -23.11
CA VAL A 271 16.86 6.47 -21.75
C VAL A 271 18.30 5.94 -21.76
N SER A 272 18.69 5.13 -22.75
CA SER A 272 20.08 4.63 -22.87
C SER A 272 21.07 5.75 -23.16
N ALA A 273 20.70 6.73 -23.99
CA ALA A 273 21.50 7.91 -24.26
C ALA A 273 21.65 8.79 -23.02
N GLU A 274 20.57 8.99 -22.25
CA GLU A 274 20.61 9.74 -20.99
C GLU A 274 21.44 9.02 -19.91
N ILE A 275 21.32 7.68 -19.79
CA ILE A 275 22.19 6.88 -18.92
C ILE A 275 23.65 7.07 -19.30
N TYR A 276 23.98 7.02 -20.59
CA TYR A 276 25.33 7.25 -21.08
C TYR A 276 25.84 8.64 -20.68
N ARG A 277 25.06 9.69 -20.95
CA ARG A 277 25.39 11.07 -20.58
C ARG A 277 25.65 11.22 -19.09
N GLN A 278 24.75 10.72 -18.24
CA GLN A 278 24.87 10.80 -16.78
C GLN A 278 26.13 10.07 -16.28
N GLN A 279 26.38 8.86 -16.76
CA GLN A 279 27.50 8.03 -16.32
C GLN A 279 28.84 8.55 -16.85
N ASP A 280 28.89 9.10 -18.06
CA ASP A 280 30.09 9.72 -18.64
C ASP A 280 30.49 10.99 -17.88
N LEU A 281 29.52 11.84 -17.51
CA LEU A 281 29.75 13.00 -16.65
C LEU A 281 30.27 12.61 -15.27
N MET A 282 29.63 11.63 -14.62
CA MET A 282 30.07 11.12 -13.33
C MET A 282 31.48 10.54 -13.40
N TRP A 283 31.80 9.80 -14.46
CA TRP A 283 33.11 9.17 -14.65
C TRP A 283 34.20 10.20 -14.92
N SER A 284 33.94 11.17 -15.79
CA SER A 284 34.89 12.22 -16.19
C SER A 284 35.20 13.20 -15.06
N ASN A 285 34.17 13.62 -14.32
CA ASN A 285 34.32 14.54 -13.19
C ASN A 285 34.66 13.85 -11.86
N ASN A 286 34.80 12.51 -11.88
CA ASN A 286 35.02 11.68 -10.69
C ASN A 286 33.96 11.90 -9.58
N GLN A 287 32.73 12.21 -9.99
CA GLN A 287 31.59 12.46 -9.11
C GLN A 287 30.77 11.20 -8.87
N LYS A 288 30.18 11.07 -7.67
CA LYS A 288 29.32 9.94 -7.29
C LYS A 288 27.83 10.29 -7.26
N ARG A 289 27.51 11.59 -7.39
CA ARG A 289 26.16 12.15 -7.35
C ARG A 289 25.87 12.82 -8.68
N ILE A 290 24.66 12.63 -9.17
CA ILE A 290 24.05 13.40 -10.23
C ILE A 290 22.56 13.55 -9.90
N ASP A 291 21.99 14.70 -10.21
CA ASP A 291 20.56 14.92 -10.02
C ASP A 291 19.77 14.13 -11.07
N ASN A 292 18.56 13.69 -10.72
CA ASN A 292 17.70 12.86 -11.56
C ASN A 292 18.39 11.57 -12.07
N ARG A 293 19.25 10.97 -11.24
CA ARG A 293 20.01 9.76 -11.59
C ARG A 293 19.08 8.61 -11.99
N ILE A 294 19.27 8.09 -13.19
CA ILE A 294 18.59 6.90 -13.67
C ILE A 294 19.27 5.66 -13.10
N VAL A 295 18.48 4.80 -12.46
CA VAL A 295 18.97 3.54 -11.86
C VAL A 295 18.42 2.30 -12.55
N SER A 296 17.42 2.45 -13.43
CA SER A 296 16.79 1.36 -14.16
C SER A 296 16.39 1.79 -15.57
N LEU A 297 16.76 0.99 -16.56
CA LEU A 297 16.36 1.21 -17.96
C LEU A 297 14.85 1.01 -18.16
N THR A 298 14.24 0.05 -17.43
CA THR A 298 12.82 -0.28 -17.58
C THR A 298 11.90 0.66 -16.82
N GLN A 299 12.39 1.21 -15.71
CA GLN A 299 11.68 2.13 -14.82
C GLN A 299 12.53 3.41 -14.60
N PRO A 300 12.65 4.27 -15.62
CA PRO A 300 13.55 5.42 -15.60
C PRO A 300 13.10 6.56 -14.67
N HIS A 301 11.92 6.48 -14.06
CA HIS A 301 11.43 7.45 -13.08
C HIS A 301 11.88 7.10 -11.64
N VAL A 302 12.29 5.86 -11.37
CA VAL A 302 12.74 5.45 -10.04
C VAL A 302 14.08 6.13 -9.71
N ARG A 303 14.22 6.61 -8.47
CA ARG A 303 15.42 7.29 -7.98
C ARG A 303 15.98 6.62 -6.73
N PRO A 304 17.28 6.82 -6.44
CA PRO A 304 17.86 6.47 -5.15
C PRO A 304 17.38 7.44 -4.06
N ILE A 305 16.83 6.92 -2.95
CA ILE A 305 16.42 7.70 -1.78
C ILE A 305 17.29 7.31 -0.59
N VAL A 306 18.10 8.25 -0.10
CA VAL A 306 18.98 8.01 1.05
C VAL A 306 18.19 8.17 2.34
N ARG A 307 18.08 7.09 3.14
CA ARG A 307 17.38 7.08 4.44
C ARG A 307 18.31 6.84 5.63
N GLY A 308 19.55 6.41 5.39
CA GLY A 308 20.55 6.22 6.46
C GLY A 308 20.21 5.10 7.46
N LYS A 309 19.31 4.17 7.10
CA LYS A 309 18.98 3.02 7.95
C LYS A 309 20.13 2.00 7.94
N ALA A 310 20.40 1.38 9.09
CA ALA A 310 21.54 0.49 9.29
C ALA A 310 21.62 -0.69 8.29
N GLY A 311 20.49 -1.24 7.83
CA GLY A 311 20.45 -2.37 6.88
C GLY A 311 20.32 -1.97 5.40
N SER A 312 19.80 -0.79 5.09
CA SER A 312 19.57 -0.31 3.72
C SER A 312 19.75 1.21 3.67
N PRO A 313 20.98 1.71 3.44
CA PRO A 313 21.26 3.13 3.48
C PRO A 313 20.51 3.91 2.39
N THR A 314 20.26 3.24 1.26
CA THR A 314 19.52 3.77 0.10
C THR A 314 18.42 2.80 -0.30
N GLU A 315 17.20 3.30 -0.42
CA GLU A 315 16.03 2.59 -0.93
C GLU A 315 15.71 3.07 -2.36
N PHE A 316 15.05 2.24 -3.18
CA PHE A 316 14.73 2.57 -4.58
C PHE A 316 13.23 2.40 -4.83
N GLY A 317 12.51 3.51 -4.95
CA GLY A 317 11.06 3.47 -5.13
C GLY A 317 10.42 4.82 -4.91
N ALA A 318 9.13 4.82 -4.62
CA ALA A 318 8.38 6.04 -4.33
C ALA A 318 8.53 6.42 -2.86
N LYS A 319 8.89 7.68 -2.60
CA LYS A 319 8.84 8.28 -1.27
C LYS A 319 7.41 8.73 -0.99
N LEU A 320 6.92 8.34 0.17
CA LEU A 320 5.54 8.54 0.61
C LEU A 320 5.55 9.40 1.86
N SER A 321 4.71 10.44 1.89
CA SER A 321 4.32 11.10 3.13
C SER A 321 2.94 10.65 3.53
N VAL A 322 2.80 10.22 4.77
CA VAL A 322 1.59 9.57 5.25
C VAL A 322 1.19 10.18 6.58
N SER A 323 -0.08 10.51 6.68
CA SER A 323 -0.72 10.92 7.93
C SER A 323 -1.55 9.77 8.49
N CYS A 324 -1.67 9.71 9.82
CA CYS A 324 -2.53 8.74 10.48
C CYS A 324 -3.38 9.42 11.56
N VAL A 325 -4.69 9.15 11.52
CA VAL A 325 -5.73 9.76 12.36
C VAL A 325 -6.60 8.65 12.91
N GLU A 326 -6.64 8.48 14.23
CA GLU A 326 -7.42 7.42 14.90
C GLU A 326 -7.20 6.03 14.26
N GLY A 327 -5.98 5.77 13.82
CA GLY A 327 -5.54 4.55 13.13
C GLY A 327 -5.97 4.38 11.67
N TYR A 328 -6.64 5.35 11.07
CA TYR A 328 -6.80 5.46 9.61
C TYR A 328 -5.58 6.11 9.00
N VAL A 329 -5.22 5.66 7.80
CA VAL A 329 -3.99 6.08 7.13
C VAL A 329 -4.34 6.81 5.85
N LEU A 330 -3.85 8.04 5.69
CA LEU A 330 -4.04 8.85 4.51
C LEU A 330 -2.69 9.10 3.85
N LEU A 331 -2.65 8.87 2.53
CA LEU A 331 -1.48 9.16 1.73
C LEU A 331 -1.57 10.62 1.28
N GLU A 332 -0.63 11.44 1.74
CA GLU A 332 -0.66 12.89 1.53
C GLU A 332 0.17 13.30 0.32
N LYS A 333 1.28 12.60 0.10
CA LYS A 333 2.18 12.89 -1.02
C LYS A 333 2.92 11.64 -1.48
N ILE A 334 3.03 11.51 -2.80
CA ILE A 334 3.89 10.54 -3.46
C ILE A 334 4.89 11.29 -4.31
N SER A 335 6.17 10.95 -4.19
CA SER A 335 7.21 11.48 -5.06
C SER A 335 8.21 10.40 -5.40
N TRP A 336 8.62 10.35 -6.66
CA TRP A 336 9.74 9.52 -7.09
C TRP A 336 11.09 10.18 -6.82
N GLU A 337 11.10 11.50 -6.60
CA GLU A 337 12.29 12.26 -6.20
C GLU A 337 12.43 12.34 -4.68
N SER A 338 13.67 12.49 -4.21
CA SER A 338 13.95 12.75 -2.80
C SER A 338 13.63 14.20 -2.46
N TYR A 339 12.69 14.41 -1.56
CA TYR A 339 12.35 15.74 -0.99
C TYR A 339 12.54 15.76 0.52
N ASN A 340 12.58 16.94 1.13
CA ASN A 340 12.60 17.07 2.59
C ASN A 340 11.16 16.98 3.13
N GLU A 341 10.85 15.88 3.85
CA GLU A 341 9.52 15.64 4.39
C GLU A 341 9.04 16.69 5.40
N SER A 342 9.95 17.40 6.06
CA SER A 342 9.56 18.45 7.04
C SER A 342 8.84 19.65 6.43
N GLY A 343 8.99 19.88 5.11
CA GLY A 343 8.30 20.95 4.39
C GLY A 343 6.81 20.68 4.18
N ASP A 344 6.39 19.41 4.19
CA ASP A 344 4.98 19.02 4.01
C ASP A 344 4.23 18.98 5.35
N PHE A 345 4.83 19.47 6.44
CA PHE A 345 4.22 19.42 7.77
C PHE A 345 2.95 20.26 7.85
N ILE A 346 3.02 21.52 7.43
CA ILE A 346 1.92 22.48 7.54
C ILE A 346 0.73 22.03 6.68
N SER A 347 0.99 21.63 5.43
CA SER A 347 -0.05 21.14 4.52
C SER A 347 -0.75 19.89 5.05
N GLN A 348 -0.05 19.00 5.76
CA GLN A 348 -0.68 17.83 6.39
C GLN A 348 -1.57 18.21 7.59
N VAL A 349 -1.17 19.21 8.39
CA VAL A 349 -2.03 19.71 9.47
C VAL A 349 -3.26 20.44 8.90
N GLU A 350 -3.10 21.17 7.80
CA GLU A 350 -4.22 21.83 7.10
C GLU A 350 -5.17 20.79 6.49
N ALA A 351 -4.64 19.75 5.84
CA ALA A 351 -5.44 18.63 5.34
C ALA A 351 -6.23 17.92 6.46
N TYR A 352 -5.67 17.82 7.67
CA TYR A 352 -6.40 17.31 8.83
C TYR A 352 -7.57 18.21 9.22
N LYS A 353 -7.38 19.54 9.18
CA LYS A 353 -8.45 20.50 9.46
C LYS A 353 -9.54 20.45 8.40
N GLU A 354 -9.19 20.31 7.12
CA GLU A 354 -10.18 20.10 6.05
C GLU A 354 -10.96 18.80 6.24
N LEU A 355 -10.30 17.75 6.75
CA LEU A 355 -10.92 16.45 6.98
C LEU A 355 -11.88 16.44 8.19
N THR A 356 -11.51 17.11 9.29
CA THR A 356 -12.17 17.00 10.60
C THR A 356 -12.93 18.26 11.04
N GLY A 357 -12.66 19.40 10.39
CA GLY A 357 -13.20 20.72 10.74
C GLY A 357 -12.43 21.47 11.82
N PHE A 358 -11.41 20.87 12.46
CA PHE A 358 -10.63 21.49 13.54
C PHE A 358 -9.14 21.14 13.45
N TYR A 359 -8.30 21.88 14.18
CA TYR A 359 -6.87 21.58 14.27
C TYR A 359 -6.59 20.45 15.29
N PRO A 360 -5.53 19.64 15.08
CA PRO A 360 -5.17 18.58 16.02
C PRO A 360 -4.69 19.16 17.35
N GLU A 361 -5.02 18.50 18.46
CA GLU A 361 -4.49 18.87 19.78
C GLU A 361 -2.97 18.61 19.84
N SER A 362 -2.55 17.46 19.32
CA SER A 362 -1.13 17.11 19.22
C SER A 362 -0.74 16.46 17.90
N VAL A 363 0.46 16.80 17.43
CA VAL A 363 1.09 16.20 16.25
C VAL A 363 2.29 15.37 16.69
N HIS A 364 2.30 14.11 16.28
CA HIS A 364 3.34 13.13 16.60
C HIS A 364 4.14 12.81 15.35
N ALA A 365 5.38 13.27 15.28
CA ALA A 365 6.21 13.15 14.09
C ALA A 365 7.69 12.92 14.43
N ASP A 366 8.43 12.48 13.42
CA ASP A 366 9.86 12.22 13.53
C ASP A 366 10.70 13.48 13.75
N LYS A 367 11.97 13.29 14.14
CA LYS A 367 12.87 14.41 14.48
C LYS A 367 12.98 15.45 13.36
N ILE A 368 12.95 15.00 12.11
CA ILE A 368 13.10 15.86 10.94
C ILE A 368 12.00 16.91 10.83
N TYR A 369 10.77 16.61 11.26
CA TYR A 369 9.62 17.52 11.21
C TYR A 369 9.69 18.64 12.24
N ARG A 370 10.55 18.53 13.27
CA ARG A 370 10.64 19.48 14.39
C ARG A 370 11.50 20.70 14.06
N THR A 371 11.24 21.35 12.93
CA THR A 371 11.91 22.59 12.52
C THR A 371 11.45 23.80 13.36
N ARG A 372 12.22 24.90 13.35
CA ARG A 372 11.82 26.13 14.06
C ARG A 372 10.52 26.71 13.51
N VAL A 373 10.37 26.69 12.18
CA VAL A 373 9.18 27.16 11.47
C VAL A 373 7.95 26.36 11.89
N ASN A 374 8.02 25.02 11.83
CA ASN A 374 6.88 24.17 12.18
C ASN A 374 6.48 24.33 13.66
N ARG A 375 7.46 24.51 14.57
CA ARG A 375 7.18 24.76 15.98
C ARG A 375 6.52 26.11 16.23
N ALA A 376 6.99 27.17 15.59
CA ALA A 376 6.39 28.50 15.72
C ALA A 376 4.93 28.47 15.23
N TRP A 377 4.71 27.89 14.05
CA TRP A 377 3.38 27.74 13.46
C TRP A 377 2.42 26.93 14.34
N CYS A 378 2.88 25.82 14.94
CA CYS A 378 2.08 25.05 15.90
C CYS A 378 1.76 25.86 17.16
N LYS A 379 2.74 26.60 17.71
CA LYS A 379 2.55 27.40 18.93
C LYS A 379 1.51 28.49 18.75
N GLU A 380 1.51 29.18 17.61
CA GLU A 380 0.51 30.19 17.25
C GLU A 380 -0.92 29.63 17.26
N ARG A 381 -1.09 28.35 16.93
CA ARG A 381 -2.39 27.67 16.81
C ARG A 381 -2.73 26.80 18.02
N GLY A 382 -1.92 26.83 19.08
CA GLY A 382 -2.14 26.00 20.27
C GLY A 382 -1.99 24.49 20.05
N ILE A 383 -1.19 24.09 19.06
CA ILE A 383 -0.96 22.68 18.70
C ILE A 383 0.30 22.17 19.41
N ARG A 384 0.23 21.03 20.10
CA ARG A 384 1.38 20.41 20.75
C ARG A 384 2.16 19.54 19.76
N LEU A 385 3.38 19.94 19.41
CA LEU A 385 4.30 19.08 18.64
C LEU A 385 5.08 18.15 19.59
N SER A 386 5.03 16.84 19.33
CA SER A 386 5.66 15.84 20.20
C SER A 386 7.20 15.93 20.22
N GLY A 387 7.77 15.42 21.31
CA GLY A 387 9.22 15.29 21.50
C GLY A 387 9.93 16.52 22.09
N PRO A 388 11.18 16.36 22.54
CA PRO A 388 11.90 17.39 23.29
C PRO A 388 12.13 18.68 22.48
N PRO A 389 12.32 19.83 23.16
CA PRO A 389 12.67 21.10 22.52
C PRO A 389 13.97 21.00 21.69
N LEU A 390 14.11 21.88 20.70
CA LEU A 390 15.36 22.02 19.94
C LEU A 390 16.46 22.58 20.85
N GLY A 391 17.67 22.00 20.77
CA GLY A 391 18.84 22.47 21.51
C GLY A 391 19.43 21.42 22.43
N ARG A 392 20.30 21.87 23.35
CA ARG A 392 20.94 21.00 24.35
C ARG A 392 19.86 20.45 25.29
N PRO A 393 19.81 19.13 25.52
CA PRO A 393 18.92 18.56 26.52
C PRO A 393 19.17 19.21 27.89
N ARG A 394 18.10 19.49 28.64
CA ARG A 394 18.22 19.97 30.02
C ARG A 394 18.91 18.89 30.87
N THR A 395 19.82 19.30 31.76
CA THR A 395 20.57 18.40 32.65
C THR A 395 19.65 17.58 33.56
N GLN A 396 18.51 18.16 33.96
CA GLN A 396 17.45 17.47 34.67
C GLN A 396 16.16 17.51 33.82
N VAL A 397 15.74 16.34 33.35
CA VAL A 397 14.45 16.14 32.67
C VAL A 397 13.46 15.63 33.70
N SER A 398 12.31 16.30 33.84
CA SER A 398 11.31 15.93 34.83
C SER A 398 10.78 14.50 34.57
N LEU A 399 10.32 13.82 35.63
CA LEU A 399 9.69 12.51 35.48
C LEU A 399 8.44 12.55 34.58
N GLN A 400 7.72 13.68 34.60
CA GLN A 400 6.55 13.90 33.74
C GLN A 400 6.95 13.99 32.27
N ASP A 401 8.00 14.74 31.93
CA ASP A 401 8.51 14.84 30.55
C ASP A 401 8.99 13.49 30.02
N LYS A 402 9.62 12.67 30.86
CA LYS A 402 10.02 11.30 30.50
C LYS A 402 8.81 10.41 30.23
N LYS A 403 7.79 10.47 31.10
CA LYS A 403 6.53 9.72 30.89
C LYS A 403 5.83 10.16 29.61
N GLN A 404 5.74 11.47 29.35
CA GLN A 404 5.14 12.01 28.14
C GLN A 404 5.92 11.59 26.89
N ALA A 405 7.25 11.62 26.92
CA ALA A 405 8.07 11.19 25.80
C ALA A 405 7.87 9.70 25.49
N LEU A 406 7.79 8.85 26.51
CA LEU A 406 7.48 7.43 26.34
C LEU A 406 6.09 7.21 25.74
N GLU A 407 5.10 7.98 26.16
CA GLU A 407 3.74 7.88 25.62
C GLU A 407 3.67 8.39 24.17
N ASP A 408 4.35 9.49 23.86
CA ASP A 408 4.47 10.02 22.50
C ASP A 408 5.14 8.99 21.56
N GLU A 409 6.14 8.24 22.04
CA GLU A 409 6.77 7.14 21.29
C GLU A 409 5.82 5.96 21.07
N ARG A 410 5.03 5.57 22.09
CA ARG A 410 4.02 4.51 21.94
C ARG A 410 2.95 4.86 20.92
N ILE A 411 2.48 6.12 20.93
CA ILE A 411 1.54 6.61 19.93
C ILE A 411 2.17 6.52 18.54
N ARG A 412 3.42 6.99 18.36
CA ARG A 412 4.10 6.90 17.07
C ARG A 412 4.27 5.45 16.57
N ASN A 413 4.42 4.46 17.44
CA ASN A 413 4.50 3.06 17.01
C ASN A 413 3.26 2.58 16.26
N GLU A 414 2.11 3.26 16.40
CA GLU A 414 0.91 2.94 15.62
C GLU A 414 1.13 3.08 14.12
N ILE A 415 1.73 4.19 13.65
CA ILE A 415 1.97 4.42 12.22
C ILE A 415 3.01 3.42 11.68
N GLU A 416 4.02 3.06 12.46
CA GLU A 416 4.97 2.00 12.13
C GLU A 416 4.27 0.64 11.97
N GLY A 417 3.32 0.34 12.86
CA GLY A 417 2.47 -0.85 12.78
C GLY A 417 1.67 -0.89 11.48
N LYS A 418 1.15 0.24 11.01
CA LYS A 418 0.43 0.35 9.74
C LYS A 418 1.34 0.12 8.53
N PHE A 419 2.54 0.69 8.52
CA PHE A 419 3.53 0.38 7.49
C PHE A 419 3.95 -1.09 7.51
N GLY A 420 4.11 -1.67 8.70
CA GLY A 420 4.38 -3.10 8.88
C GLY A 420 3.28 -3.97 8.26
N GLN A 421 2.01 -3.62 8.48
CA GLN A 421 0.88 -4.29 7.84
C GLN A 421 0.91 -4.13 6.31
N GLY A 422 1.07 -2.90 5.82
CA GLY A 422 1.20 -2.58 4.40
C GLY A 422 2.30 -3.39 3.71
N LYS A 423 3.47 -3.52 4.35
CA LYS A 423 4.63 -4.22 3.81
C LYS A 423 4.51 -5.75 3.89
N ARG A 424 4.10 -6.29 5.04
CA ARG A 424 4.07 -7.74 5.25
C ARG A 424 2.88 -8.41 4.56
N ARG A 425 1.68 -7.83 4.70
CA ARG A 425 0.44 -8.44 4.20
C ARG A 425 0.09 -7.98 2.79
N PHE A 426 0.32 -6.72 2.47
CA PHE A 426 -0.09 -6.10 1.20
C PHE A 426 1.12 -5.87 0.27
N SER A 427 0.97 -5.04 -0.77
CA SER A 427 1.98 -4.84 -1.82
C SER A 427 3.03 -3.75 -1.52
N LEU A 428 2.97 -3.07 -0.37
CA LEU A 428 3.86 -1.94 -0.08
C LEU A 428 5.34 -2.32 0.05
N ASN A 429 5.67 -3.59 0.27
CA ASN A 429 7.07 -4.07 0.35
C ASN A 429 7.73 -4.30 -1.01
N ARG A 430 6.94 -4.35 -2.10
CA ARG A 430 7.45 -4.42 -3.46
C ARG A 430 6.32 -4.07 -4.43
N VAL A 431 6.41 -2.90 -5.03
CA VAL A 431 5.46 -2.44 -6.03
C VAL A 431 5.81 -3.07 -7.38
N MET A 432 4.94 -3.97 -7.86
CA MET A 432 5.16 -4.77 -9.07
C MET A 432 4.85 -4.03 -10.37
N SER A 433 4.10 -2.92 -10.29
CA SER A 433 3.80 -2.05 -11.44
C SER A 433 5.09 -1.39 -11.96
N LYS A 434 5.13 -1.16 -13.29
CA LYS A 434 6.35 -0.65 -13.97
C LYS A 434 6.23 0.79 -14.47
N LEU A 435 5.02 1.36 -14.50
CA LEU A 435 4.79 2.75 -14.90
C LEU A 435 4.57 3.57 -13.64
N SER A 436 5.01 4.82 -13.61
CA SER A 436 4.84 5.71 -12.45
C SER A 436 3.37 5.79 -12.02
N LYS A 437 2.48 6.11 -12.98
CA LYS A 437 1.04 6.21 -12.75
C LYS A 437 0.43 4.94 -12.16
N THR A 438 0.74 3.76 -12.72
CA THR A 438 0.14 2.51 -12.22
C THR A 438 0.76 2.06 -10.89
N SER A 439 2.00 2.45 -10.61
CA SER A 439 2.64 2.26 -9.31
C SER A 439 1.99 3.15 -8.24
N GLU A 440 1.72 4.41 -8.56
CA GLU A 440 0.99 5.34 -7.67
C GLU A 440 -0.42 4.86 -7.38
N THR A 441 -1.17 4.39 -8.40
CA THR A 441 -2.49 3.77 -8.20
C THR A 441 -2.39 2.55 -7.28
N SER A 442 -1.41 1.66 -7.48
CA SER A 442 -1.22 0.49 -6.62
C SER A 442 -0.90 0.86 -5.17
N ILE A 443 -0.06 1.87 -4.95
CA ILE A 443 0.28 2.35 -3.60
C ILE A 443 -0.97 2.93 -2.91
N ASN A 444 -1.73 3.78 -3.60
CA ASN A 444 -2.98 4.34 -3.06
C ASN A 444 -3.99 3.25 -2.70
N LEU A 445 -4.14 2.26 -3.59
CA LEU A 445 -5.01 1.12 -3.37
C LEU A 445 -4.64 0.34 -2.10
N THR A 446 -3.35 0.16 -1.81
CA THR A 446 -2.91 -0.47 -0.56
C THR A 446 -3.40 0.29 0.67
N PHE A 447 -3.31 1.63 0.68
CA PHE A 447 -3.79 2.44 1.81
C PHE A 447 -5.32 2.42 1.94
N LEU A 448 -6.04 2.44 0.82
CA LEU A 448 -7.48 2.25 0.79
C LEU A 448 -7.88 0.90 1.42
N VAL A 449 -7.24 -0.19 1.00
CA VAL A 449 -7.51 -1.53 1.53
C VAL A 449 -7.14 -1.64 3.02
N LEU A 450 -6.07 -0.99 3.48
CA LEU A 450 -5.72 -0.92 4.90
C LEU A 450 -6.85 -0.30 5.74
N ASN A 451 -7.43 0.80 5.26
CA ASN A 451 -8.55 1.47 5.94
C ASN A 451 -9.82 0.63 5.90
N LEU A 452 -10.16 0.03 4.75
CA LEU A 452 -11.30 -0.88 4.61
C LEU A 452 -11.20 -2.10 5.53
N VAL A 453 -10.00 -2.68 5.70
CA VAL A 453 -9.78 -3.80 6.62
C VAL A 453 -9.92 -3.36 8.08
N LYS A 454 -9.51 -2.13 8.42
CA LYS A 454 -9.74 -1.56 9.75
C LYS A 454 -11.23 -1.39 10.04
N LEU A 455 -11.99 -0.82 9.09
CA LEU A 455 -13.44 -0.67 9.22
C LEU A 455 -14.13 -2.00 9.42
N LEU A 456 -13.77 -2.99 8.60
CA LEU A 456 -14.33 -4.33 8.72
C LEU A 456 -14.04 -4.94 10.11
N ARG A 457 -12.84 -4.72 10.66
CA ARG A 457 -12.52 -5.17 12.04
C ARG A 457 -13.36 -4.44 13.08
N GLN A 458 -13.56 -3.13 12.95
CA GLN A 458 -14.40 -2.37 13.86
C GLN A 458 -15.85 -2.84 13.82
N PHE A 459 -16.39 -3.10 12.62
CA PHE A 459 -17.71 -3.69 12.44
C PHE A 459 -17.85 -5.02 13.19
N TYR A 460 -16.91 -5.95 12.99
CA TYR A 460 -16.94 -7.23 13.71
C TYR A 460 -16.72 -7.07 15.22
N CYS A 461 -15.89 -6.14 15.68
CA CYS A 461 -15.72 -5.86 17.10
C CYS A 461 -17.02 -5.32 17.71
N LEU A 462 -17.70 -4.39 17.06
CA LEU A 462 -18.98 -3.86 17.50
C LEU A 462 -20.05 -4.96 17.54
N PHE A 463 -20.12 -5.79 16.50
CA PHE A 463 -21.00 -6.95 16.45
C PHE A 463 -20.74 -7.90 17.61
N LEU A 464 -19.47 -8.25 17.89
CA LEU A 464 -19.10 -9.10 19.01
C LEU A 464 -19.45 -8.44 20.35
N CYS A 465 -19.18 -7.16 20.54
CA CYS A 465 -19.52 -6.44 21.76
C CYS A 465 -21.03 -6.41 22.00
N GLN A 466 -21.83 -6.13 20.97
CA GLN A 466 -23.29 -6.18 21.03
C GLN A 466 -23.77 -7.60 21.31
N PHE A 467 -23.22 -8.61 20.64
CA PHE A 467 -23.54 -10.02 20.88
C PHE A 467 -23.25 -10.43 22.33
N PHE A 468 -22.11 -10.03 22.90
CA PHE A 468 -21.80 -10.30 24.30
C PHE A 468 -22.70 -9.50 25.25
N GLN A 469 -23.06 -8.26 24.94
CA GLN A 469 -24.02 -7.49 25.74
C GLN A 469 -25.40 -8.13 25.73
N THR A 470 -25.92 -8.52 24.55
CA THR A 470 -27.21 -9.21 24.44
C THR A 470 -27.16 -10.58 25.08
N LEU A 471 -26.07 -11.34 24.97
CA LEU A 471 -25.86 -12.60 25.68
C LEU A 471 -25.86 -12.38 27.20
N ILE A 472 -25.19 -11.34 27.71
CA ILE A 472 -25.22 -11.00 29.14
C ILE A 472 -26.63 -10.62 29.59
N ILE A 473 -27.38 -9.85 28.79
CA ILE A 473 -28.77 -9.49 29.07
C ILE A 473 -29.66 -10.74 29.06
N LEU A 474 -29.52 -11.62 28.07
CA LEU A 474 -30.24 -12.89 27.96
C LEU A 474 -29.92 -13.82 29.13
N CYS A 475 -28.64 -13.97 29.51
CA CYS A 475 -28.24 -14.73 30.69
C CYS A 475 -28.80 -14.12 31.97
N ARG A 476 -28.84 -12.78 32.10
CA ARG A 476 -29.48 -12.11 33.24
C ARG A 476 -30.99 -12.30 33.25
N SER A 477 -31.67 -12.26 32.11
CA SER A 477 -33.11 -12.52 32.02
C SER A 477 -33.47 -13.99 32.23
N ILE A 478 -32.61 -14.92 31.81
CA ILE A 478 -32.76 -16.35 32.10
C ILE A 478 -32.54 -16.58 33.61
N ASN A 479 -31.50 -15.99 34.21
CA ASN A 479 -31.29 -16.07 35.67
C ASN A 479 -32.45 -15.43 36.45
N PHE A 480 -32.98 -14.28 36.01
CA PHE A 480 -34.16 -13.64 36.60
C PHE A 480 -35.42 -14.48 36.43
N SER A 481 -35.59 -15.14 35.28
CA SER A 481 -36.70 -16.06 35.03
C SER A 481 -36.58 -17.34 35.87
N TYR A 482 -35.37 -17.86 36.07
CA TYR A 482 -35.09 -18.97 36.98
C TYR A 482 -35.32 -18.58 38.45
N GLU A 483 -34.93 -17.38 38.87
CA GLU A 483 -35.24 -16.83 40.21
C GLU A 483 -36.74 -16.62 40.40
N LEU A 484 -37.47 -16.11 39.41
CA LEU A 484 -38.93 -15.98 39.46
C LEU A 484 -39.63 -17.34 39.47
N LYS A 485 -39.14 -18.33 38.70
CA LYS A 485 -39.65 -19.71 38.70
C LYS A 485 -39.34 -20.43 40.03
N ASN A 486 -38.21 -20.13 40.66
CA ASN A 486 -37.86 -20.61 41.99
C ASN A 486 -38.63 -19.88 43.11
N ARG A 487 -38.93 -18.59 42.97
CA ARG A 487 -39.79 -17.83 43.90
C ARG A 487 -41.26 -18.23 43.81
N SER A 488 -41.76 -18.54 42.61
CA SER A 488 -43.12 -19.08 42.42
C SER A 488 -43.23 -20.54 42.86
N LYS A 489 -42.17 -21.35 42.74
CA LYS A 489 -42.09 -22.67 43.41
C LYS A 489 -41.97 -22.55 44.93
N ALA A 490 -41.27 -21.55 45.46
CA ALA A 490 -41.17 -21.31 46.90
C ALA A 490 -42.50 -20.82 47.52
N MET A 491 -43.37 -20.17 46.74
CA MET A 491 -44.75 -19.85 47.17
C MET A 491 -45.70 -21.05 47.13
N PHE A 492 -45.37 -22.11 46.37
CA PHE A 492 -46.19 -23.33 46.29
C PHE A 492 -45.69 -24.48 47.19
N ILE A 493 -44.54 -24.33 47.83
CA ILE A 493 -43.96 -25.32 48.76
C ILE A 493 -43.95 -24.68 50.17
N GLY A 494 -45.14 -24.25 50.61
CA GLY A 494 -45.46 -23.93 52.00
C GLY A 494 -46.31 -25.02 52.67
N ALA A 495 -46.49 -26.17 52.00
CA ALA A 495 -47.17 -27.33 52.55
C ALA A 495 -46.32 -28.58 52.30
N VAL A 496 -46.18 -29.40 53.35
CA VAL A 496 -45.47 -30.67 53.44
C VAL A 496 -43.98 -30.58 53.82
N ARG A 497 -43.78 -30.73 55.13
CA ARG A 497 -42.53 -31.06 55.82
C ARG A 497 -41.94 -32.39 55.34
N GLY A 498 -40.60 -32.45 55.37
CA GLY A 498 -39.87 -33.59 55.93
C GLY A 498 -39.28 -34.59 54.94
N ALA A 499 -38.00 -34.44 54.61
CA ALA A 499 -37.02 -35.54 54.60
C ALA A 499 -35.63 -35.00 54.22
N SER A 500 -34.66 -35.30 55.06
CA SER A 500 -33.22 -35.09 54.92
C SER A 500 -32.62 -35.84 53.72
N CYS A 501 -31.74 -35.18 52.96
CA CYS A 501 -30.61 -35.86 52.33
C CYS A 501 -29.48 -34.87 52.01
N SER A 502 -28.31 -35.18 52.54
CA SER A 502 -27.03 -34.46 52.41
C SER A 502 -26.46 -34.57 51.01
N PHE A 503 -26.03 -33.46 50.42
CA PHE A 503 -24.98 -33.46 49.40
C PHE A 503 -24.10 -32.21 49.52
N THR A 504 -22.81 -32.45 49.76
CA THR A 504 -21.74 -31.47 49.83
C THR A 504 -21.30 -31.02 48.43
N PRO A 505 -20.98 -29.73 48.21
CA PRO A 505 -20.43 -29.25 46.95
C PRO A 505 -18.89 -29.23 46.97
N PRO A 506 -18.21 -29.42 45.83
CA PRO A 506 -16.87 -28.86 45.69
C PRO A 506 -16.76 -27.86 44.52
N ALA A 507 -16.42 -26.64 44.92
CA ALA A 507 -15.32 -25.83 44.43
C ALA A 507 -15.24 -25.50 42.92
N PHE A 508 -15.79 -24.34 42.56
CA PHE A 508 -15.26 -23.51 41.47
C PHE A 508 -14.36 -22.42 42.07
N TYR A 509 -13.03 -22.51 41.88
CA TYR A 509 -12.16 -21.33 41.79
C TYR A 509 -10.77 -21.72 41.21
N ASN A 510 -10.28 -20.85 40.32
CA ASN A 510 -8.88 -20.61 39.92
C ASN A 510 -8.12 -21.63 39.05
N PHE A 511 -8.08 -21.35 37.75
CA PHE A 511 -6.92 -21.68 36.89
C PHE A 511 -6.68 -20.59 35.82
N PHE A 512 -6.29 -19.38 36.25
CA PHE A 512 -5.60 -18.42 35.39
C PHE A 512 -4.44 -17.79 36.17
N SER A 513 -3.34 -18.52 36.27
CA SER A 513 -2.02 -17.96 36.55
C SER A 513 -0.94 -19.03 36.40
N LYS A 514 -0.21 -19.04 35.27
CA LYS A 514 1.26 -19.07 35.20
C LYS A 514 1.80 -19.17 33.75
N PRO A 515 3.06 -18.77 33.52
CA PRO A 515 3.51 -18.09 32.31
C PRO A 515 4.12 -19.01 31.24
N TYR A 516 4.17 -18.45 30.04
CA TYR A 516 4.87 -18.95 28.85
C TYR A 516 6.37 -19.14 29.12
N VAL A 517 6.87 -20.38 29.00
CA VAL A 517 8.30 -20.70 28.97
C VAL A 517 8.76 -20.78 27.52
N ARG A 518 9.84 -20.05 27.19
CA ARG A 518 10.58 -20.14 25.92
C ARG A 518 11.29 -21.48 25.81
N GLY A 519 11.13 -22.16 24.68
CA GLY A 519 12.05 -23.21 24.24
C GLY A 519 12.88 -22.73 23.07
N GLU A 520 14.18 -22.59 23.28
CA GLU A 520 15.21 -22.65 22.25
C GLU A 520 15.67 -24.11 22.11
N LEU A 521 15.56 -24.66 20.90
CA LEU A 521 16.62 -25.29 20.10
C LEU A 521 16.05 -25.73 18.76
#